data_AF-A0A2R8B2L6-F1
#
_entry.id   AF-A0A2R8B2L6-F1
#
_cell.length_a   1.000
_cell.length_b   1.000
_cell.length_c   1.000
_cell.angle_alpha   90.00
_cell.angle_beta   90.00
_cell.angle_gamma   90.00
#
_symmetry.space_group_name_H-M   'P 1'
#
loop_
_entity.id
_entity.type
_entity.pdbx_description
1 polymer ?
#
loop_
_entity_poly.entity_id
_entity_poly.type
_entity_poly.pdbx_seq_one_letter_code
_entity_poly.pdbx_strand_id
1 'polypeptide(L)'
;MRLTTLTGEDLRRVCVRTDQSVRESMAVMSDAGLRLAPVLDAESGRFYGVAADGDLRRFLAANGSLEAPVSDAANRNPVVLEEVLNPTEVRSRMLWRGIEYLPLLRGDRLEALYVLWTVSAPERLTAVIMAGGLGSRLKPLTDACPKPLIKLGGKPILTHIIEHLRNEGVGRFVLSINYLGDMIVDHYGDGASLGVEIAYVHETSRMGTGGALGLIDPATLSEPFVCLNGDILNDLDLNALRERHLSSGWDATMVVRDHNYTVPYGVVRKTDDGSFVGSEEKPTMVFQINAGIYMLSKSVLPVVPKGRFYDLPTLFEDMRTRDLRSGTFTHQGRWIDVGTREEYERALDIFEAGY
;
A
#
# COMPACT_ATOMS: atom_id res chain seq x y z
N MET A 1 -2.70 6.94 -10.77
CA MET A 1 -1.94 6.25 -11.84
C MET A 1 -0.47 6.36 -11.50
N ARG A 2 0.20 5.21 -11.38
CA ARG A 2 1.63 5.14 -11.06
C ARG A 2 2.44 5.25 -12.35
N LEU A 3 3.49 6.07 -12.34
CA LEU A 3 4.47 6.13 -13.42
C LEU A 3 5.62 5.17 -13.09
N THR A 4 5.89 4.23 -13.99
CA THR A 4 7.01 3.29 -13.91
C THR A 4 7.88 3.48 -15.14
N THR A 5 9.20 3.33 -15.00
CA THR A 5 10.16 3.41 -16.10
C THR A 5 10.82 2.05 -16.28
N LEU A 6 10.73 1.47 -17.48
CA LEU A 6 11.44 0.24 -17.85
C LEU A 6 12.69 0.60 -18.63
N THR A 7 13.83 0.04 -18.24
CA THR A 7 15.13 0.21 -18.91
C THR A 7 15.88 -1.12 -18.95
N GLY A 8 17.00 -1.17 -19.68
CA GLY A 8 17.94 -2.30 -19.61
C GLY A 8 17.33 -3.65 -19.99
N GLU A 9 17.40 -4.62 -19.07
CA GLU A 9 16.86 -5.97 -19.30
C GLU A 9 15.32 -6.01 -19.22
N ASP A 10 14.72 -5.27 -18.28
CA ASP A 10 13.26 -5.20 -18.14
C ASP A 10 12.61 -4.64 -19.40
N LEU A 11 13.23 -3.63 -20.01
CA LEU A 11 12.81 -3.11 -21.30
C LEU A 11 12.90 -4.15 -22.41
N ARG A 12 14.00 -4.92 -22.48
CA ARG A 12 14.19 -5.93 -23.53
C ARG A 12 13.17 -7.06 -23.44
N ARG A 13 12.74 -7.43 -22.23
CA ARG A 13 11.74 -8.48 -22.00
C ARG A 13 10.35 -8.12 -22.50
N VAL A 14 10.05 -6.83 -22.61
CA VAL A 14 8.72 -6.34 -23.06
C VAL A 14 8.70 -5.93 -24.53
N CYS A 15 9.85 -5.94 -25.20
CA CYS A 15 9.96 -5.64 -26.63
C CYS A 15 9.69 -6.88 -27.49
N VAL A 16 9.13 -6.65 -28.67
CA VAL A 16 8.92 -7.67 -29.71
C VAL A 16 9.62 -7.24 -30.99
N ARG A 17 9.92 -8.18 -31.88
CA ARG A 17 10.53 -7.91 -33.19
C ARG A 17 9.49 -7.86 -34.30
N THR A 18 9.79 -7.14 -35.38
CA THR A 18 8.89 -6.98 -36.55
C THR A 18 8.49 -8.28 -37.22
N ASP A 19 9.31 -9.33 -37.11
CA ASP A 19 9.11 -10.67 -37.67
C ASP A 19 8.28 -11.60 -36.77
N GLN A 20 8.12 -11.26 -35.49
CA GLN A 20 7.29 -12.03 -34.57
C GLN A 20 5.81 -11.85 -34.89
N SER A 21 5.02 -12.87 -34.62
CA SER A 21 3.59 -12.89 -34.85
C SER A 21 2.82 -11.96 -33.90
N VAL A 22 1.60 -11.57 -34.30
CA VAL A 22 0.64 -10.90 -33.40
C VAL A 22 0.36 -11.75 -32.15
N ARG A 23 0.31 -13.08 -32.28
CA ARG A 23 0.14 -13.98 -31.13
C ARG A 23 1.30 -13.87 -30.12
N GLU A 24 2.53 -13.88 -30.61
CA GLU A 24 3.72 -13.76 -29.76
C GLU A 24 3.76 -12.40 -29.06
N SER A 25 3.36 -11.32 -29.74
CA SER A 25 3.32 -10.01 -29.09
C SER A 25 2.25 -9.92 -28.00
N MET A 26 1.07 -10.51 -28.22
CA MET A 26 0.05 -10.65 -27.18
C MET A 26 0.52 -11.47 -25.98
N ALA A 27 1.33 -12.52 -26.21
CA ALA A 27 1.92 -13.31 -25.13
C ALA A 27 2.91 -12.49 -24.29
N VAL A 28 3.82 -11.75 -24.95
CA VAL A 28 4.77 -10.84 -24.26
C VAL A 28 4.02 -9.77 -23.45
N MET A 29 2.97 -9.19 -24.03
CA MET A 29 2.10 -8.22 -23.36
C MET A 29 1.43 -8.82 -22.12
N SER A 30 0.86 -10.01 -22.24
CA SER A 30 0.20 -10.74 -21.15
C SER A 30 1.18 -11.05 -20.01
N ASP A 31 2.36 -11.61 -20.34
CA ASP A 31 3.38 -11.97 -19.35
C ASP A 31 3.95 -10.74 -18.62
N ALA A 32 4.08 -9.62 -19.34
CA ALA A 32 4.53 -8.35 -18.76
C ALA A 32 3.42 -7.58 -18.01
N GLY A 33 2.16 -8.02 -18.12
CA GLY A 33 0.99 -7.28 -17.62
C GLY A 33 0.77 -5.94 -18.34
N LEU A 34 1.28 -5.77 -19.56
CA LEU A 34 1.20 -4.53 -20.33
C LEU A 34 0.11 -4.62 -21.40
N ARG A 35 -0.48 -3.47 -21.75
CA ARG A 35 -1.44 -3.33 -22.87
C ARG A 35 -0.77 -2.99 -24.21
N LEU A 36 0.55 -3.11 -24.27
CA LEU A 36 1.34 -2.88 -25.46
C LEU A 36 2.71 -3.58 -25.40
N ALA A 37 3.31 -3.73 -26.57
CA ALA A 37 4.74 -4.04 -26.72
C ALA A 37 5.42 -3.02 -27.66
N PRO A 38 6.58 -2.45 -27.29
CA PRO A 38 7.43 -1.78 -28.25
C PRO A 38 7.89 -2.76 -29.33
N VAL A 39 7.81 -2.36 -30.58
CA VAL A 39 8.25 -3.17 -31.72
C VAL A 39 9.61 -2.67 -32.18
N LEU A 40 10.57 -3.58 -32.28
CA LEU A 40 11.90 -3.33 -32.78
C LEU A 40 12.07 -4.00 -34.14
N ASP A 41 12.79 -3.35 -35.03
CA ASP A 41 13.18 -3.94 -36.30
C ASP A 41 14.07 -5.17 -36.09
N ALA A 42 13.72 -6.30 -36.73
CA ALA A 42 14.37 -7.59 -36.50
C ALA A 42 15.85 -7.60 -36.89
N GLU A 43 16.25 -6.82 -37.89
CA GLU A 43 17.64 -6.78 -38.38
C GLU A 43 18.47 -5.71 -37.66
N SER A 44 17.96 -4.48 -37.61
CA SER A 44 18.71 -3.33 -37.13
C SER A 44 18.56 -3.09 -35.62
N GLY A 45 17.55 -3.68 -34.98
CA GLY A 45 17.20 -3.43 -33.57
C GLY A 45 16.70 -2.01 -33.29
N ARG A 46 16.41 -1.25 -34.34
CA ARG A 46 15.87 0.13 -34.25
C ARG A 46 14.41 0.10 -33.81
N PHE A 47 13.98 1.17 -33.17
CA PHE A 47 12.58 1.33 -32.79
C PHE A 47 11.71 1.44 -34.04
N TYR A 48 10.77 0.51 -34.21
CA TYR A 48 9.87 0.44 -35.36
C TYR A 48 8.51 1.09 -35.07
N GLY A 49 8.01 0.93 -33.84
CA GLY A 49 6.71 1.42 -33.42
C GLY A 49 6.22 0.77 -32.14
N VAL A 50 4.90 0.81 -31.92
CA VAL A 50 4.24 0.16 -30.78
C VAL A 50 3.07 -0.66 -31.28
N ALA A 51 2.91 -1.87 -30.75
CA ALA A 51 1.70 -2.66 -30.90
C ALA A 51 0.90 -2.60 -29.59
N ALA A 52 -0.18 -1.83 -29.55
CA ALA A 52 -1.08 -1.79 -28.40
C ALA A 52 -2.35 -2.62 -28.64
N ASP A 53 -3.08 -2.97 -27.58
CA ASP A 53 -4.36 -3.71 -27.67
C ASP A 53 -5.32 -3.13 -28.71
N GLY A 54 -5.40 -1.80 -28.79
CA GLY A 54 -6.23 -1.10 -29.76
C GLY A 54 -5.80 -1.31 -31.21
N ASP A 55 -4.49 -1.39 -31.46
CA ASP A 55 -3.91 -1.62 -32.78
C ASP A 55 -4.13 -3.07 -33.21
N LEU A 56 -3.80 -4.02 -32.34
CA LEU A 56 -3.99 -5.45 -32.57
C LEU A 56 -5.48 -5.78 -32.81
N ARG A 57 -6.37 -5.24 -31.98
CA ARG A 57 -7.82 -5.42 -32.15
C ARG A 57 -8.32 -4.85 -33.48
N ARG A 58 -7.84 -3.68 -33.90
CA ARG A 58 -8.20 -3.09 -35.20
C ARG A 58 -7.70 -3.93 -36.37
N PHE A 59 -6.47 -4.42 -36.28
CA PHE A 59 -5.88 -5.29 -37.30
C PHE A 59 -6.67 -6.60 -37.45
N LEU A 60 -6.98 -7.28 -36.35
CA LEU A 60 -7.77 -8.51 -36.36
C LEU A 60 -9.20 -8.28 -36.86
N ALA A 61 -9.84 -7.17 -36.46
CA ALA A 61 -11.16 -6.80 -36.95
C ALA A 61 -11.18 -6.51 -38.47
N ALA A 62 -10.03 -6.16 -39.05
CA ALA A 62 -9.85 -5.96 -40.49
C ALA A 62 -9.43 -7.26 -41.23
N ASN A 63 -9.74 -8.44 -40.66
CA ASN A 63 -9.36 -9.77 -41.15
C ASN A 63 -7.84 -10.07 -41.09
N GLY A 64 -7.11 -9.37 -40.22
CA GLY A 64 -5.73 -9.74 -39.89
C GLY A 64 -5.64 -11.11 -39.21
N SER A 65 -4.49 -11.79 -39.37
CA SER A 65 -4.23 -13.09 -38.74
C SER A 65 -3.41 -12.94 -37.47
N LEU A 66 -3.66 -13.79 -36.47
CA LEU A 66 -2.80 -13.90 -35.29
C LEU A 66 -1.38 -14.36 -35.63
N GLU A 67 -1.22 -15.07 -36.75
CA GLU A 67 0.08 -15.56 -37.22
C GLU A 67 0.79 -14.55 -38.15
N ALA A 68 0.13 -13.43 -38.48
CA ALA A 68 0.77 -12.38 -39.28
C ALA A 68 1.86 -11.66 -38.47
N PRO A 69 2.89 -11.12 -39.13
CA PRO A 69 3.91 -10.31 -38.46
C PRO A 69 3.28 -9.13 -37.69
N VAL A 70 3.77 -8.88 -36.48
CA VAL A 70 3.30 -7.77 -35.64
C VAL A 70 3.54 -6.41 -36.30
N SER A 71 4.51 -6.33 -37.21
CA SER A 71 4.78 -5.15 -38.03
C SER A 71 3.59 -4.70 -38.90
N ASP A 72 2.68 -5.61 -39.24
CA ASP A 72 1.46 -5.31 -40.00
C ASP A 72 0.37 -4.66 -39.12
N ALA A 73 0.41 -4.92 -37.80
CA ALA A 73 -0.54 -4.39 -36.83
C ALA A 73 -0.01 -3.16 -36.09
N ALA A 74 1.31 -2.96 -36.02
CA ALA A 74 1.94 -1.94 -35.18
C ALA A 74 1.68 -0.50 -35.66
N ASN A 75 1.47 0.41 -34.71
CA ASN A 75 1.49 1.84 -34.95
C ASN A 75 2.93 2.33 -35.12
N ARG A 76 3.29 2.74 -36.34
CA ARG A 76 4.61 3.25 -36.72
C ARG A 76 4.88 4.71 -36.32
N ASN A 77 3.86 5.45 -35.89
CA ASN A 77 4.01 6.83 -35.45
C ASN A 77 3.42 7.04 -34.04
N PRO A 78 3.95 6.36 -33.01
CA PRO A 78 3.52 6.57 -31.64
C PRO A 78 4.04 7.91 -31.12
N VAL A 79 3.42 8.42 -30.06
CA VAL A 79 4.00 9.56 -29.31
C VAL A 79 5.26 9.08 -28.60
N VAL A 80 6.37 9.79 -28.76
CA VAL A 80 7.68 9.46 -28.16
C VAL A 80 8.30 10.69 -27.47
N LEU A 81 9.32 10.44 -26.65
CA LEU A 81 10.25 11.44 -26.12
C LEU A 81 11.62 11.27 -26.78
N GLU A 82 12.31 12.37 -27.06
CA GLU A 82 13.69 12.37 -27.57
C GLU A 82 14.70 12.85 -26.51
N GLU A 83 14.18 13.40 -25.41
CA GLU A 83 14.92 13.95 -24.28
C GLU A 83 14.38 13.41 -22.97
N VAL A 84 15.28 13.18 -22.02
CA VAL A 84 14.93 12.76 -20.66
C VAL A 84 14.28 13.94 -19.95
N LEU A 85 13.02 13.76 -19.55
CA LEU A 85 12.28 14.72 -18.74
C LEU A 85 12.22 14.23 -17.29
N ASN A 86 11.89 15.14 -16.36
CA ASN A 86 11.64 14.72 -15.00
C ASN A 86 10.32 13.92 -14.90
N PRO A 87 10.14 13.04 -13.89
CA PRO A 87 8.96 12.19 -13.78
C PRO A 87 7.62 12.94 -13.77
N THR A 88 7.59 14.15 -13.21
CA THR A 88 6.38 14.99 -13.13
C THR A 88 5.96 15.49 -14.51
N GLU A 89 6.91 15.91 -15.34
CA GLU A 89 6.68 16.36 -16.72
C GLU A 89 6.26 15.21 -17.63
N VAL A 90 6.92 14.06 -17.52
CA VAL A 90 6.54 12.83 -18.23
C VAL A 90 5.08 12.50 -17.93
N ARG A 91 4.74 12.42 -16.64
CA ARG A 91 3.36 12.13 -16.20
C ARG A 91 2.37 13.15 -16.72
N SER A 92 2.67 14.44 -16.62
CA SER A 92 1.78 15.51 -17.07
C SER A 92 1.53 15.45 -18.58
N ARG A 93 2.58 15.17 -19.36
CA ARG A 93 2.48 15.00 -20.82
C ARG A 93 1.64 13.78 -21.19
N MET A 94 1.84 12.66 -20.49
CA MET A 94 1.06 11.43 -20.69
C MET A 94 -0.42 11.64 -20.38
N LEU A 95 -0.74 12.27 -19.25
CA LEU A 95 -2.11 12.58 -18.84
C LEU A 95 -2.80 13.53 -19.83
N TRP A 96 -2.11 14.60 -20.25
CA TRP A 96 -2.67 15.59 -21.19
C TRP A 96 -2.93 15.01 -22.58
N ARG A 97 -2.11 14.04 -23.01
CA ARG A 97 -2.27 13.31 -24.27
C ARG A 97 -3.23 12.12 -24.16
N GLY A 98 -3.64 11.73 -22.94
CA GLY A 98 -4.46 10.55 -22.71
C GLY A 98 -3.78 9.23 -23.09
N ILE A 99 -2.45 9.13 -22.90
CA ILE A 99 -1.67 7.93 -23.24
C ILE A 99 -1.18 7.21 -21.97
N GLU A 100 -1.25 5.89 -21.98
CA GLU A 100 -0.80 5.03 -20.86
C GLU A 100 0.68 4.66 -20.95
N TYR A 101 1.37 5.12 -22.00
CA TYR A 101 2.75 4.76 -22.28
C TYR A 101 3.46 5.82 -23.11
N LEU A 102 4.78 5.90 -22.95
CA LEU A 102 5.61 6.89 -23.63
C LEU A 102 7.04 6.34 -23.81
N PRO A 103 7.40 5.90 -25.02
CA PRO A 103 8.77 5.49 -25.35
C PRO A 103 9.73 6.69 -25.31
N LEU A 104 10.92 6.49 -24.77
CA LEU A 104 12.05 7.43 -24.84
C LEU A 104 13.06 6.90 -25.86
N LEU A 105 13.37 7.71 -26.86
CA LEU A 105 14.31 7.39 -27.92
C LEU A 105 15.60 8.20 -27.78
N ARG A 106 16.72 7.55 -28.11
CA ARG A 106 18.03 8.19 -28.33
C ARG A 106 18.42 7.97 -29.78
N GLY A 107 18.08 8.94 -30.64
CA GLY A 107 18.11 8.73 -32.09
C GLY A 107 17.01 7.76 -32.50
N ASP A 108 17.37 6.66 -33.16
CA ASP A 108 16.45 5.60 -33.61
C ASP A 108 16.37 4.40 -32.65
N ARG A 109 16.96 4.51 -31.45
CA ARG A 109 17.01 3.43 -30.47
C ARG A 109 16.09 3.71 -29.30
N LEU A 110 15.35 2.68 -28.88
CA LEU A 110 14.56 2.71 -27.66
C LEU A 110 15.48 2.64 -26.43
N GLU A 111 15.47 3.69 -25.61
CA GLU A 111 16.29 3.80 -24.40
C GLU A 111 15.49 3.44 -23.14
N ALA A 112 14.24 3.88 -23.06
CA ALA A 112 13.33 3.58 -21.96
C ALA A 112 11.88 3.51 -22.42
N LEU A 113 11.03 2.87 -21.61
CA LEU A 113 9.58 2.93 -21.75
C LEU A 113 8.97 3.44 -20.45
N TYR A 114 8.32 4.59 -20.50
CA TYR A 114 7.48 5.05 -19.40
C TYR A 114 6.10 4.40 -19.53
N VAL A 115 5.61 3.82 -18.45
CA VAL A 115 4.28 3.20 -18.38
C VAL A 115 3.50 3.87 -17.27
N LEU A 116 2.35 4.41 -17.63
CA LEU A 116 1.37 4.96 -16.73
C LEU A 116 0.32 3.89 -16.51
N TRP A 117 0.50 3.13 -15.43
CA TRP A 117 -0.48 2.12 -15.04
C TRP A 117 -1.78 2.86 -14.65
N THR A 118 -2.82 2.75 -15.50
CA THR A 118 -4.14 2.52 -14.91
C THR A 118 -3.97 1.20 -14.19
N VAL A 119 -4.20 1.23 -12.89
CA VAL A 119 -4.21 0.04 -12.06
C VAL A 119 -5.33 -0.82 -12.66
N SER A 120 -5.01 -1.70 -13.64
CA SER A 120 -5.91 -2.73 -14.15
C SER A 120 -6.18 -3.57 -12.92
N ALA A 121 -7.34 -3.37 -12.31
CA ALA A 121 -7.55 -3.59 -10.89
C ALA A 121 -6.87 -4.90 -10.46
N PRO A 122 -5.69 -4.86 -9.80
CA PRO A 122 -5.30 -5.98 -8.97
C PRO A 122 -6.45 -6.13 -7.97
N GLU A 123 -6.63 -7.31 -7.38
CA GLU A 123 -7.45 -7.38 -6.18
C GLU A 123 -7.08 -6.18 -5.30
N ARG A 124 -8.04 -5.26 -5.16
CA ARG A 124 -7.79 -4.01 -4.46
C ARG A 124 -7.43 -4.43 -3.06
N LEU A 125 -6.19 -4.14 -2.65
CA LEU A 125 -5.75 -4.46 -1.29
C LEU A 125 -6.80 -3.88 -0.35
N THR A 126 -7.25 -4.71 0.58
CA THR A 126 -8.25 -4.33 1.56
C THR A 126 -7.55 -3.88 2.84
N ALA A 127 -8.01 -2.77 3.39
CA ALA A 127 -7.59 -2.31 4.72
C ALA A 127 -8.72 -2.48 5.72
N VAL A 128 -8.45 -3.14 6.84
CA VAL A 128 -9.33 -3.19 8.01
C VAL A 128 -8.85 -2.14 9.00
N ILE A 129 -9.68 -1.14 9.29
CA ILE A 129 -9.34 -0.06 10.23
C ILE A 129 -10.16 -0.22 11.50
N MET A 130 -9.47 -0.35 12.63
CA MET A 130 -10.08 -0.46 13.95
C MET A 130 -10.41 0.94 14.47
N ALA A 131 -11.66 1.36 14.27
CA ALA A 131 -12.16 2.72 14.53
C ALA A 131 -13.24 2.79 15.63
N GLY A 132 -13.49 1.70 16.36
CA GLY A 132 -14.55 1.58 17.38
C GLY A 132 -14.20 2.08 18.79
N GLY A 133 -13.00 2.62 19.01
CA GLY A 133 -12.55 3.04 20.33
C GLY A 133 -13.29 4.28 20.88
N LEU A 134 -13.56 4.30 22.19
CA LEU A 134 -14.17 5.46 22.88
C LEU A 134 -13.32 6.74 22.84
N GLY A 135 -12.01 6.62 22.61
CA GLY A 135 -11.09 7.77 22.62
C GLY A 135 -11.08 8.52 23.96
N SER A 136 -11.31 7.83 25.09
CA SER A 136 -11.50 8.46 26.41
C SER A 136 -10.32 9.33 26.89
N ARG A 137 -9.10 9.01 26.44
CA ARG A 137 -7.88 9.77 26.74
C ARG A 137 -7.78 11.12 26.01
N LEU A 138 -8.66 11.37 25.03
CA LEU A 138 -8.77 12.62 24.28
C LEU A 138 -9.94 13.50 24.73
N LYS A 139 -10.62 13.13 25.83
CA LYS A 139 -11.71 13.96 26.36
C LYS A 139 -11.19 15.36 26.73
N PRO A 140 -11.99 16.42 26.49
CA PRO A 140 -13.40 16.39 26.05
C PRO A 140 -13.61 16.33 24.53
N LEU A 141 -12.55 16.28 23.70
CA LEU A 141 -12.68 16.29 22.23
C LEU A 141 -13.55 15.13 21.71
N THR A 142 -13.53 14.01 22.42
CA THR A 142 -14.24 12.78 22.07
C THR A 142 -15.64 12.64 22.68
N ASP A 143 -16.12 13.63 23.44
CA ASP A 143 -17.47 13.54 24.05
C ASP A 143 -18.58 13.64 23.00
N ALA A 144 -18.41 14.48 21.98
CA ALA A 144 -19.40 14.72 20.91
C ALA A 144 -18.89 14.40 19.49
N CYS A 145 -17.68 13.87 19.36
CA CYS A 145 -17.05 13.55 18.08
C CYS A 145 -16.26 12.23 18.21
N PRO A 146 -16.49 11.20 17.38
CA PRO A 146 -15.66 10.01 17.43
C PRO A 146 -14.21 10.38 17.09
N LYS A 147 -13.26 9.75 17.78
CA LYS A 147 -11.82 10.00 17.58
C LYS A 147 -11.38 10.00 16.09
N PRO A 148 -11.80 9.04 15.25
CA PRO A 148 -11.52 9.04 13.81
C PRO A 148 -11.88 10.35 13.07
N LEU A 149 -12.88 11.09 13.54
CA LEU A 149 -13.37 12.34 12.93
C LEU A 149 -12.73 13.61 13.52
N ILE A 150 -11.90 13.50 14.55
CA ILE A 150 -11.12 14.64 15.05
C ILE A 150 -10.20 15.14 13.94
N LYS A 151 -10.13 16.46 13.77
CA LYS A 151 -9.37 17.09 12.68
C LYS A 151 -7.92 17.35 13.05
N LEU A 152 -7.02 17.09 12.10
CA LEU A 152 -5.62 17.52 12.07
C LEU A 152 -5.37 18.21 10.73
N GLY A 153 -4.81 19.43 10.75
CA GLY A 153 -4.60 20.21 9.52
C GLY A 153 -5.88 20.43 8.70
N GLY A 154 -7.04 20.59 9.37
CA GLY A 154 -8.34 20.82 8.74
C GLY A 154 -9.07 19.57 8.22
N LYS A 155 -8.45 18.38 8.21
CA LYS A 155 -9.07 17.11 7.78
C LYS A 155 -9.16 16.10 8.93
N PRO A 156 -10.16 15.21 8.96
CA PRO A 156 -10.23 14.11 9.94
C PRO A 156 -8.98 13.21 9.95
N ILE A 157 -8.61 12.68 11.12
CA ILE A 157 -7.52 11.68 11.28
C ILE A 157 -7.72 10.52 10.31
N LEU A 158 -8.93 9.95 10.27
CA LEU A 158 -9.23 8.81 9.42
C LEU A 158 -9.13 9.14 7.92
N THR A 159 -9.41 10.40 7.53
CA THR A 159 -9.23 10.83 6.13
C THR A 159 -7.76 10.80 5.72
N HIS A 160 -6.84 11.23 6.59
CA HIS A 160 -5.40 11.14 6.31
C HIS A 160 -4.95 9.69 6.13
N ILE A 161 -5.44 8.77 6.98
CA ILE A 161 -5.13 7.34 6.90
C ILE A 161 -5.65 6.74 5.58
N ILE A 162 -6.91 7.01 5.23
CA ILE A 162 -7.52 6.51 3.98
C ILE A 162 -6.79 7.09 2.75
N GLU A 163 -6.49 8.38 2.73
CA GLU A 163 -5.78 9.02 1.61
C GLU A 163 -4.38 8.42 1.42
N HIS A 164 -3.62 8.20 2.51
CA HIS A 164 -2.31 7.55 2.45
C HIS A 164 -2.42 6.13 1.90
N LEU A 165 -3.27 5.27 2.49
CA LEU A 165 -3.44 3.88 2.06
C LEU A 165 -3.96 3.78 0.62
N ARG A 166 -4.85 4.68 0.20
CA ARG A 166 -5.30 4.78 -1.19
C ARG A 166 -4.15 5.06 -2.15
N ASN A 167 -3.26 5.98 -1.78
CA ASN A 167 -2.08 6.29 -2.59
C ASN A 167 -1.11 5.10 -2.67
N GLU A 168 -1.09 4.24 -1.65
CA GLU A 168 -0.37 2.96 -1.62
C GLU A 168 -1.08 1.80 -2.36
N GLY A 169 -2.26 2.05 -2.93
CA GLY A 169 -2.99 1.06 -3.75
C GLY A 169 -4.11 0.32 -3.04
N VAL A 170 -4.48 0.71 -1.81
CA VAL A 170 -5.68 0.20 -1.13
C VAL A 170 -6.92 0.80 -1.78
N GLY A 171 -7.81 -0.06 -2.26
CA GLY A 171 -9.03 0.38 -2.94
C GLY A 171 -10.32 0.04 -2.20
N ARG A 172 -10.23 -0.78 -1.14
CA ARG A 172 -11.34 -1.21 -0.30
C ARG A 172 -10.96 -1.08 1.17
N PHE A 173 -11.89 -0.58 1.96
CA PHE A 173 -11.74 -0.37 3.39
C PHE A 173 -12.90 -1.02 4.13
N VAL A 174 -12.58 -1.67 5.26
CA VAL A 174 -13.57 -2.17 6.21
C VAL A 174 -13.32 -1.44 7.52
N LEU A 175 -14.26 -0.58 7.92
CA LEU A 175 -14.16 0.21 9.14
C LEU A 175 -14.91 -0.51 10.26
N SER A 176 -14.18 -0.94 11.30
CA SER A 176 -14.81 -1.41 12.54
C SER A 176 -15.21 -0.22 13.38
N ILE A 177 -16.50 -0.03 13.63
CA ILE A 177 -17.06 1.14 14.30
C ILE A 177 -17.92 0.75 15.49
N ASN A 178 -18.00 1.63 16.49
CA ASN A 178 -18.81 1.44 17.68
C ASN A 178 -19.34 2.80 18.18
N TYR A 179 -18.72 3.37 19.22
CA TYR A 179 -19.16 4.64 19.81
C TYR A 179 -19.20 5.77 18.78
N LEU A 180 -20.37 6.41 18.64
CA LEU A 180 -20.66 7.44 17.63
C LEU A 180 -20.36 6.99 16.18
N GLY A 181 -20.43 5.68 15.91
CA GLY A 181 -20.13 5.09 14.61
C GLY A 181 -20.99 5.63 13.48
N ASP A 182 -22.26 5.96 13.73
CA ASP A 182 -23.17 6.52 12.73
C ASP A 182 -22.64 7.84 12.14
N MET A 183 -21.94 8.66 12.94
CA MET A 183 -21.29 9.87 12.42
C MET A 183 -20.19 9.56 11.42
N ILE A 184 -19.49 8.42 11.57
CA ILE A 184 -18.46 7.95 10.63
C ILE A 184 -19.14 7.48 9.35
N VAL A 185 -20.27 6.77 9.45
CA VAL A 185 -21.08 6.35 8.30
C VAL A 185 -21.59 7.57 7.54
N ASP A 186 -22.20 8.53 8.23
CA ASP A 186 -22.73 9.77 7.64
C ASP A 186 -21.64 10.61 6.95
N HIS A 187 -20.43 10.65 7.52
CA HIS A 187 -19.32 11.43 6.97
C HIS A 187 -18.72 10.81 5.71
N TYR A 188 -18.53 9.48 5.70
CA TYR A 188 -17.78 8.79 4.65
C TYR A 188 -18.65 8.06 3.62
N GLY A 189 -19.88 7.69 3.96
CA GLY A 189 -20.79 6.94 3.09
C GLY A 189 -20.15 5.66 2.54
N ASP A 190 -20.27 5.42 1.24
CA ASP A 190 -19.64 4.29 0.55
C ASP A 190 -18.15 4.54 0.19
N GLY A 191 -17.59 5.71 0.55
CA GLY A 191 -16.22 6.10 0.21
C GLY A 191 -16.02 6.69 -1.18
N ALA A 192 -17.08 6.83 -2.00
CA ALA A 192 -16.96 7.31 -3.38
C ALA A 192 -16.34 8.72 -3.47
N SER A 193 -16.61 9.60 -2.51
CA SER A 193 -16.01 10.94 -2.42
C SER A 193 -14.49 10.94 -2.24
N LEU A 194 -13.94 9.84 -1.71
CA LEU A 194 -12.51 9.62 -1.52
C LEU A 194 -11.89 8.74 -2.63
N GLY A 195 -12.70 8.25 -3.57
CA GLY A 195 -12.27 7.38 -4.67
C GLY A 195 -11.98 5.94 -4.23
N VAL A 196 -12.59 5.47 -3.14
CA VAL A 196 -12.41 4.13 -2.56
C VAL A 196 -13.76 3.48 -2.27
N GLU A 197 -13.76 2.19 -1.93
CA GLU A 197 -14.94 1.47 -1.43
C GLU A 197 -14.83 1.34 0.10
N ILE A 198 -15.87 1.73 0.84
CA ILE A 198 -15.93 1.60 2.30
C ILE A 198 -17.11 0.71 2.70
N ALA A 199 -16.81 -0.31 3.49
CA ALA A 199 -17.77 -1.13 4.22
C ALA A 199 -17.60 -0.94 5.73
N TYR A 200 -18.65 -1.24 6.49
CA TYR A 200 -18.69 -1.02 7.93
C TYR A 200 -18.99 -2.31 8.69
N VAL A 201 -18.31 -2.48 9.82
CA VAL A 201 -18.59 -3.54 10.79
C VAL A 201 -18.94 -2.86 12.10
N HIS A 202 -20.18 -3.03 12.56
CA HIS A 202 -20.62 -2.48 13.84
C HIS A 202 -20.27 -3.44 14.97
N GLU A 203 -19.42 -3.01 15.90
CA GLU A 203 -19.16 -3.74 17.14
C GLU A 203 -20.31 -3.51 18.12
N THR A 204 -20.86 -4.59 18.68
CA THR A 204 -21.94 -4.52 19.68
C THR A 204 -21.43 -4.16 21.08
N SER A 205 -20.12 -4.27 21.30
CA SER A 205 -19.42 -3.95 22.54
C SER A 205 -17.97 -3.60 22.19
N ARG A 206 -17.14 -3.21 23.16
CA ARG A 206 -15.72 -2.97 22.90
C ARG A 206 -15.03 -4.31 22.61
N MET A 207 -14.59 -4.54 21.37
CA MET A 207 -14.01 -5.83 20.95
C MET A 207 -12.47 -5.85 20.90
N GLY A 208 -11.81 -4.81 21.40
CA GLY A 208 -10.35 -4.73 21.44
C GLY A 208 -9.76 -4.29 20.09
N THR A 209 -8.47 -4.55 19.89
CA THR A 209 -7.73 -4.14 18.69
C THR A 209 -7.78 -5.15 17.54
N GLY A 210 -8.38 -6.33 17.74
CA GLY A 210 -8.51 -7.37 16.71
C GLY A 210 -9.85 -8.10 16.68
N GLY A 211 -10.71 -7.97 17.69
CA GLY A 211 -11.92 -8.78 17.80
C GLY A 211 -12.89 -8.63 16.63
N ALA A 212 -12.95 -7.46 15.99
CA ALA A 212 -13.81 -7.24 14.82
C ALA A 212 -13.43 -8.10 13.61
N LEU A 213 -12.18 -8.59 13.53
CA LEU A 213 -11.77 -9.53 12.49
C LEU A 213 -12.60 -10.83 12.52
N GLY A 214 -13.08 -11.24 13.70
CA GLY A 214 -13.95 -12.40 13.84
C GLY A 214 -15.38 -12.18 13.30
N LEU A 215 -15.76 -10.93 12.99
CA LEU A 215 -17.07 -10.57 12.44
C LEU A 215 -17.05 -10.37 10.92
N ILE A 216 -15.87 -10.19 10.33
CA ILE A 216 -15.70 -9.91 8.91
C ILE A 216 -15.84 -11.20 8.10
N ASP A 217 -16.57 -11.12 6.98
CA ASP A 217 -16.62 -12.19 6.00
C ASP A 217 -15.27 -12.25 5.24
N PRO A 218 -14.51 -13.36 5.30
CA PRO A 218 -13.25 -13.50 4.57
C PRO A 218 -13.36 -13.25 3.05
N ALA A 219 -14.55 -13.42 2.46
CA ALA A 219 -14.80 -13.14 1.04
C ALA A 219 -14.71 -11.64 0.70
N THR A 220 -14.89 -10.75 1.67
CA THR A 220 -14.82 -9.30 1.44
C THR A 220 -13.40 -8.75 1.48
N LEU A 221 -12.44 -9.53 2.01
CA LEU A 221 -11.03 -9.16 2.17
C LEU A 221 -10.17 -9.60 0.97
N SER A 222 -9.08 -8.91 0.71
CA SER A 222 -7.99 -9.38 -0.17
C SER A 222 -7.10 -10.41 0.53
N GLU A 223 -6.20 -11.06 -0.21
CA GLU A 223 -5.18 -11.99 0.32
C GLU A 223 -3.76 -11.54 -0.11
N PRO A 224 -2.92 -11.02 0.80
CA PRO A 224 -3.21 -10.66 2.19
C PRO A 224 -4.04 -9.36 2.28
N PHE A 225 -4.37 -8.94 3.51
CA PHE A 225 -4.98 -7.65 3.80
C PHE A 225 -4.22 -6.91 4.91
N VAL A 226 -4.33 -5.58 4.95
CA VAL A 226 -3.71 -4.77 6.01
C VAL A 226 -4.73 -4.51 7.11
N CYS A 227 -4.31 -4.60 8.37
CA CYS A 227 -5.12 -4.23 9.53
C CYS A 227 -4.35 -3.19 10.34
N LEU A 228 -5.03 -2.12 10.76
CA LEU A 228 -4.40 -1.05 11.54
C LEU A 228 -5.38 -0.34 12.47
N ASN A 229 -4.84 0.27 13.52
CA ASN A 229 -5.61 1.13 14.41
C ASN A 229 -5.96 2.45 13.71
N GLY A 230 -7.18 2.96 13.91
CA GLY A 230 -7.71 4.17 13.25
C GLY A 230 -7.17 5.49 13.78
N ASP A 231 -6.13 5.46 14.61
CA ASP A 231 -5.49 6.61 15.24
C ASP A 231 -3.99 6.72 14.94
N ILE A 232 -3.47 5.86 14.06
CA ILE A 232 -2.06 5.81 13.69
C ILE A 232 -1.85 6.52 12.35
N LEU A 233 -1.32 7.73 12.39
CA LEU A 233 -0.84 8.42 11.21
C LEU A 233 0.57 7.93 10.87
N ASN A 234 0.80 7.57 9.61
CA ASN A 234 2.05 6.98 9.17
C ASN A 234 2.30 7.23 7.68
N ASP A 235 3.54 7.00 7.24
CA ASP A 235 3.97 6.99 5.84
C ASP A 235 4.57 5.63 5.44
N LEU A 236 4.01 4.55 5.97
CA LEU A 236 4.48 3.20 5.74
C LEU A 236 4.46 2.84 4.26
N ASP A 237 5.57 2.31 3.74
CA ASP A 237 5.61 1.67 2.43
C ASP A 237 4.86 0.33 2.50
N LEU A 238 3.58 0.36 2.13
CA LEU A 238 2.70 -0.80 2.19
C LEU A 238 3.10 -1.86 1.18
N ASN A 239 3.71 -1.45 0.07
CA ASN A 239 4.19 -2.36 -0.97
C ASN A 239 5.38 -3.17 -0.45
N ALA A 240 6.36 -2.51 0.19
CA ALA A 240 7.49 -3.17 0.83
C ALA A 240 7.04 -4.12 1.96
N LEU A 241 6.06 -3.70 2.78
CA LEU A 241 5.47 -4.57 3.80
C LEU A 241 4.83 -5.82 3.17
N ARG A 242 4.02 -5.64 2.12
CA ARG A 242 3.36 -6.75 1.43
C ARG A 242 4.36 -7.71 0.79
N GLU A 243 5.36 -7.19 0.09
CA GLU A 243 6.42 -8.00 -0.51
C GLU A 243 7.17 -8.81 0.54
N ARG A 244 7.51 -8.18 1.68
CA ARG A 244 8.18 -8.88 2.78
C ARG A 244 7.31 -9.98 3.38
N HIS A 245 6.02 -9.73 3.57
CA HIS A 245 5.06 -10.70 4.09
C HIS A 245 4.98 -11.94 3.18
N LEU A 246 4.77 -11.72 1.89
CA LEU A 246 4.63 -12.77 0.88
C LEU A 246 5.93 -13.58 0.71
N SER A 247 7.07 -12.90 0.52
CA SER A 247 8.36 -13.57 0.29
C SER A 247 8.84 -14.40 1.49
N SER A 248 8.39 -14.08 2.71
CA SER A 248 8.75 -14.82 3.92
C SER A 248 7.87 -16.05 4.16
N GLY A 249 6.70 -16.11 3.50
CA GLY A 249 5.66 -17.12 3.77
C GLY A 249 5.14 -17.04 5.21
N TRP A 250 4.89 -15.83 5.69
CA TRP A 250 4.27 -15.58 6.99
C TRP A 250 2.76 -15.40 6.83
N ASP A 251 2.01 -15.91 7.80
CA ASP A 251 0.57 -15.70 7.93
C ASP A 251 0.23 -14.35 8.59
N ALA A 252 1.14 -13.83 9.43
CA ALA A 252 1.02 -12.50 10.02
C ALA A 252 2.36 -11.77 10.10
N THR A 253 2.37 -10.50 9.72
CA THR A 253 3.52 -9.60 9.91
C THR A 253 3.11 -8.44 10.80
N MET A 254 3.80 -8.26 11.93
CA MET A 254 3.65 -7.09 12.80
C MET A 254 4.59 -5.99 12.35
N VAL A 255 4.08 -4.78 12.17
CA VAL A 255 4.94 -3.61 11.97
C VAL A 255 5.48 -3.16 13.33
N VAL A 256 6.81 -3.01 13.42
CA VAL A 256 7.50 -2.55 14.63
C VAL A 256 8.28 -1.28 14.35
N ARG A 257 8.52 -0.49 15.40
CA ARG A 257 9.39 0.69 15.34
C ARG A 257 10.41 0.67 16.45
N ASP A 258 11.58 1.23 16.17
CA ASP A 258 12.58 1.49 17.20
C ASP A 258 12.15 2.71 18.03
N HIS A 259 12.12 2.54 19.34
CA HIS A 259 11.81 3.56 20.33
C HIS A 259 12.98 3.72 21.28
N ASN A 260 13.53 4.93 21.31
CA ASN A 260 14.68 5.26 22.14
C ASN A 260 14.19 5.84 23.46
N TYR A 261 14.55 5.20 24.57
CA TYR A 261 14.33 5.72 25.91
C TYR A 261 15.66 6.01 26.57
N THR A 262 15.91 7.29 26.85
CA THR A 262 17.07 7.73 27.62
C THR A 262 16.71 7.76 29.09
N VAL A 263 17.36 6.92 29.89
CA VAL A 263 17.22 6.98 31.34
C VAL A 263 17.86 8.29 31.80
N PRO A 264 17.19 9.18 32.55
CA PRO A 264 17.77 10.48 32.92
C PRO A 264 18.81 10.40 34.06
N TYR A 265 19.20 9.19 34.45
CA TYR A 265 20.08 8.88 35.59
C TYR A 265 21.15 7.86 35.19
N GLY A 266 22.18 7.71 36.03
CA GLY A 266 23.13 6.61 35.96
C GLY A 266 22.47 5.27 36.26
N VAL A 267 22.55 4.33 35.32
CA VAL A 267 22.07 2.95 35.47
C VAL A 267 23.22 2.08 35.97
N VAL A 268 23.05 1.49 37.15
CA VAL A 268 24.01 0.57 37.76
C VAL A 268 23.62 -0.87 37.46
N ARG A 269 24.57 -1.64 36.94
CA ARG A 269 24.48 -3.09 36.78
C ARG A 269 25.14 -3.76 37.99
N LYS A 270 24.44 -4.72 38.59
CA LYS A 270 24.91 -5.53 39.72
C LYS A 270 24.59 -7.00 39.47
N THR A 271 25.37 -7.89 40.07
CA THR A 271 25.07 -9.33 40.15
C THR A 271 23.94 -9.61 41.15
N ASP A 272 23.43 -10.85 41.15
CA ASP A 272 22.32 -11.27 42.03
C ASP A 272 22.66 -11.16 43.53
N ASP A 273 23.92 -11.33 43.91
CA ASP A 273 24.44 -11.13 45.28
C ASP A 273 24.63 -9.65 45.66
N GLY A 274 24.38 -8.73 44.73
CA GLY A 274 24.47 -7.29 44.94
C GLY A 274 25.82 -6.66 44.62
N SER A 275 26.81 -7.43 44.14
CA SER A 275 28.13 -6.90 43.78
C SER A 275 28.08 -5.96 42.56
N PHE A 276 28.84 -4.88 42.59
CA PHE A 276 28.88 -3.88 41.51
C PHE A 276 29.59 -4.42 40.26
N VAL A 277 28.93 -4.33 39.10
CA VAL A 277 29.48 -4.75 37.79
C VAL A 277 29.89 -3.55 36.94
N GLY A 278 29.11 -2.47 36.97
CA GLY A 278 29.40 -1.26 36.20
C GLY A 278 28.24 -0.27 36.24
N SER A 279 28.49 0.94 35.76
CA SER A 279 27.47 1.98 35.64
C SER A 279 27.58 2.68 34.30
N GLU A 280 26.45 3.12 33.78
CA GLU A 280 26.35 3.88 32.55
C GLU A 280 25.54 5.14 32.83
N GLU A 281 26.09 6.31 32.52
CA GLU A 281 25.41 7.59 32.76
C GLU A 281 24.50 7.90 31.58
N LYS A 282 23.22 8.15 31.87
CA LYS A 282 22.18 8.47 30.89
C LYS A 282 22.15 7.53 29.67
N PRO A 283 22.14 6.21 29.87
CA PRO A 283 22.11 5.26 28.76
C PRO A 283 20.82 5.45 27.96
N THR A 284 20.94 5.30 26.64
CA THR A 284 19.79 5.23 25.75
C THR A 284 19.54 3.78 25.39
N MET A 285 18.39 3.27 25.79
CA MET A 285 17.94 1.93 25.46
C MET A 285 17.05 1.99 24.21
N VAL A 286 17.26 1.07 23.28
CA VAL A 286 16.43 0.93 22.07
C VAL A 286 15.48 -0.24 22.25
N PHE A 287 14.19 0.02 22.12
CA PHE A 287 13.12 -0.98 22.19
C PHE A 287 12.40 -1.07 20.86
N GLN A 288 11.98 -2.28 20.47
CA GLN A 288 11.06 -2.42 19.34
C GLN A 288 9.62 -2.41 19.87
N ILE A 289 8.86 -1.38 19.51
CA ILE A 289 7.47 -1.22 19.91
C ILE A 289 6.54 -1.63 18.76
N ASN A 290 5.33 -2.10 19.12
CA ASN A 290 4.29 -2.39 18.15
C ASN A 290 3.75 -1.09 17.55
N ALA A 291 3.74 -0.98 16.23
CA ALA A 291 3.26 0.21 15.52
C ALA A 291 1.74 0.25 15.35
N GLY A 292 1.00 -0.78 15.78
CA GLY A 292 -0.45 -0.87 15.60
C GLY A 292 -0.87 -1.09 14.14
N ILE A 293 0.03 -1.64 13.31
CA ILE A 293 -0.17 -1.94 11.90
C ILE A 293 0.28 -3.37 11.62
N TYR A 294 -0.49 -4.11 10.84
CA TYR A 294 -0.29 -5.54 10.61
C TYR A 294 -0.63 -5.89 9.15
N MET A 295 0.17 -6.77 8.54
CA MET A 295 -0.20 -7.45 7.29
C MET A 295 -0.61 -8.87 7.63
N LEU A 296 -1.82 -9.26 7.25
CA LEU A 296 -2.45 -10.49 7.69
C LEU A 296 -2.91 -11.30 6.48
N SER A 297 -2.61 -12.60 6.49
CA SER A 297 -3.21 -13.57 5.57
C SER A 297 -4.56 -14.04 6.09
N LYS A 298 -5.50 -14.47 5.24
CA LYS A 298 -6.82 -14.92 5.71
C LYS A 298 -6.75 -16.18 6.58
N SER A 299 -5.63 -16.93 6.51
CA SER A 299 -5.32 -18.08 7.37
C SER A 299 -5.38 -17.76 8.87
N VAL A 300 -5.22 -16.50 9.27
CA VAL A 300 -5.27 -16.07 10.68
C VAL A 300 -6.68 -15.80 11.20
N LEU A 301 -7.66 -15.60 10.32
CA LEU A 301 -9.04 -15.27 10.73
C LEU A 301 -9.68 -16.34 11.63
N PRO A 302 -9.49 -17.65 11.40
CA PRO A 302 -9.97 -18.70 12.32
C PRO A 302 -9.32 -18.72 13.71
N VAL A 303 -8.26 -17.95 13.93
CA VAL A 303 -7.65 -17.77 15.26
C VAL A 303 -8.46 -16.80 16.12
N VAL A 304 -9.05 -15.78 15.48
CA VAL A 304 -9.77 -14.71 16.18
C VAL A 304 -11.15 -15.20 16.64
N PRO A 305 -11.47 -15.15 17.95
CA PRO A 305 -12.78 -15.55 18.45
C PRO A 305 -13.86 -14.56 18.00
N LYS A 306 -14.97 -15.08 17.49
CA LYS A 306 -16.11 -14.26 17.05
C LYS A 306 -16.80 -13.58 18.23
N GLY A 307 -17.11 -12.29 18.10
CA GLY A 307 -17.95 -11.56 19.06
C GLY A 307 -17.33 -11.38 20.45
N ARG A 308 -16.00 -11.50 20.57
CA ARG A 308 -15.29 -11.34 21.85
C ARG A 308 -14.24 -10.23 21.79
N PHE A 309 -13.89 -9.72 22.96
CA PHE A 309 -12.71 -8.89 23.13
C PHE A 309 -11.47 -9.69 22.71
N TYR A 310 -10.70 -9.14 21.79
CA TYR A 310 -9.46 -9.75 21.32
C TYR A 310 -8.50 -8.67 20.85
N ASP A 311 -7.25 -8.73 21.31
CA ASP A 311 -6.22 -7.79 20.92
C ASP A 311 -5.27 -8.42 19.89
N LEU A 312 -4.84 -7.64 18.90
CA LEU A 312 -3.99 -8.16 17.82
C LEU A 312 -2.65 -8.74 18.30
N PRO A 313 -1.97 -8.22 19.33
CA PRO A 313 -0.81 -8.91 19.90
C PRO A 313 -1.11 -10.34 20.38
N THR A 314 -2.31 -10.60 20.91
CA THR A 314 -2.74 -11.95 21.33
C THR A 314 -2.81 -12.92 20.15
N LEU A 315 -3.11 -12.42 18.94
CA LEU A 315 -3.07 -13.22 17.71
C LEU A 315 -1.70 -13.89 17.52
N PHE A 316 -0.63 -13.13 17.70
CA PHE A 316 0.73 -13.62 17.50
C PHE A 316 1.09 -14.70 18.54
N GLU A 317 0.61 -14.56 19.78
CA GLU A 317 0.81 -15.58 20.82
C GLU A 317 0.01 -16.85 20.53
N ASP A 318 -1.26 -16.72 20.14
CA ASP A 318 -2.13 -17.86 19.82
C ASP A 318 -1.63 -18.62 18.57
N MET A 319 -1.07 -17.90 17.59
CA MET A 319 -0.45 -18.48 16.40
C MET A 319 0.71 -19.42 16.75
N ARG A 320 1.47 -19.18 17.84
CA ARG A 320 2.61 -20.04 18.22
C ARG A 320 2.21 -21.48 18.56
N THR A 321 0.95 -21.67 18.97
CA THR A 321 0.37 -22.98 19.29
C THR A 321 -0.26 -23.66 18.08
N ARG A 322 -0.23 -22.99 16.93
CA ARG A 322 -0.77 -23.45 15.65
C ARG A 322 0.38 -23.52 14.65
N ASP A 323 0.20 -24.27 13.56
CA ASP A 323 1.21 -24.34 12.48
C ASP A 323 1.13 -23.10 11.59
N LEU A 324 1.18 -21.90 12.20
CA LEU A 324 1.10 -20.61 11.55
C LEU A 324 2.39 -19.83 11.81
N ARG A 325 2.88 -19.14 10.79
CA ARG A 325 4.17 -18.44 10.83
C ARG A 325 3.94 -16.95 10.96
N SER A 326 4.66 -16.31 11.86
CA SER A 326 4.61 -14.86 12.03
C SER A 326 6.00 -14.24 11.94
N GLY A 327 6.06 -12.96 11.57
CA GLY A 327 7.28 -12.18 11.61
C GLY A 327 7.04 -10.70 11.82
N THR A 328 8.10 -9.91 11.67
CA THR A 328 8.08 -8.46 11.88
C THR A 328 8.59 -7.71 10.65
N PHE A 329 8.13 -6.47 10.51
CA PHE A 329 8.62 -5.49 9.53
C PHE A 329 8.94 -4.19 10.26
N THR A 330 10.17 -3.70 10.15
CA THR A 330 10.58 -2.47 10.84
C THR A 330 10.25 -1.23 10.01
N HIS A 331 9.42 -0.34 10.57
CA HIS A 331 9.12 0.96 9.96
C HIS A 331 10.02 2.05 10.53
N GLN A 332 10.73 2.75 9.64
CA GLN A 332 11.67 3.83 9.99
C GLN A 332 11.11 5.23 9.69
N GLY A 333 9.96 5.33 9.00
CA GLY A 333 9.36 6.60 8.60
C GLY A 333 8.59 7.32 9.70
N ARG A 334 7.71 8.24 9.32
CA ARG A 334 6.81 8.95 10.22
C ARG A 334 5.78 7.98 10.79
N TRP A 335 5.53 8.13 12.09
CA TRP A 335 4.51 7.39 12.83
C TRP A 335 4.09 8.24 14.01
N ILE A 336 2.79 8.51 14.12
CA ILE A 336 2.20 9.33 15.16
C ILE A 336 0.97 8.59 15.66
N ASP A 337 1.01 8.12 16.91
CA ASP A 337 -0.17 7.66 17.63
C ASP A 337 -0.87 8.87 18.24
N VAL A 338 -2.06 9.17 17.74
CA VAL A 338 -2.88 10.27 18.25
C VAL A 338 -3.69 9.78 19.45
N GLY A 339 -3.04 9.19 20.45
CA GLY A 339 -3.64 8.44 21.56
C GLY A 339 -4.18 9.32 22.69
N THR A 340 -3.50 10.43 22.93
CA THR A 340 -3.64 11.34 24.07
C THR A 340 -3.70 12.79 23.62
N ARG A 341 -4.06 13.70 24.53
CA ARG A 341 -4.15 15.13 24.21
C ARG A 341 -2.78 15.71 23.84
N GLU A 342 -1.74 15.33 24.56
CA GLU A 342 -0.37 15.76 24.32
C GLU A 342 0.13 15.29 22.95
N GLU A 343 -0.22 14.07 22.54
CA GLU A 343 0.09 13.55 21.21
C GLU A 343 -0.70 14.24 20.10
N TYR A 344 -1.96 14.59 20.37
CA TYR A 344 -2.78 15.37 19.45
C TYR A 344 -2.22 16.78 19.23
N GLU A 345 -1.83 17.48 20.30
CA GLU A 345 -1.20 18.79 20.22
C GLU A 345 0.14 18.71 19.45
N ARG A 346 0.97 17.71 19.74
CA ARG A 346 2.19 17.45 18.97
C ARG A 346 1.91 17.17 17.49
N ALA A 347 0.85 16.42 17.20
CA ALA A 347 0.44 16.16 15.83
C ALA A 347 0.02 17.45 15.12
N LEU A 348 -0.70 18.35 15.79
CA LEU A 348 -1.05 19.66 15.21
C LEU A 348 0.20 20.46 14.83
N ASP A 349 1.18 20.57 15.74
CA ASP A 349 2.42 21.30 15.49
C ASP A 349 3.16 20.77 14.25
N ILE A 350 3.22 19.43 14.10
CA ILE A 350 3.83 18.78 12.95
C ILE A 350 3.09 19.13 11.65
N PHE A 351 1.76 19.20 11.70
CA PHE A 351 0.95 19.55 10.52
C PHE A 351 1.04 21.02 10.14
N GLU A 352 1.14 21.92 11.12
CA GLU A 352 1.33 23.36 10.88
C GLU A 352 2.73 23.68 10.34
N ALA A 353 3.74 22.89 10.69
CA ALA A 353 5.12 23.03 10.21
C ALA A 353 5.35 22.53 8.77
N GLY A 354 4.32 21.98 8.10
CA GLY A 354 4.38 21.55 6.69
C GLY A 354 4.54 20.04 6.49
N TYR A 355 3.45 19.29 6.76
CA TYR A 355 3.35 17.83 6.64
C TYR A 355 3.50 17.26 5.22
#